data_AF-A0A7S1TH27-F1
#
_entry.id   AF-A0A7S1TH27-F1
#
_cell.length_a   1.000
_cell.length_b   1.000
_cell.length_c   1.000
_cell.angle_alpha   90.00
_cell.angle_beta   90.00
_cell.angle_gamma   90.00
#
_symmetry.space_group_name_H-M   'P 1'
#
loop_
_entity.id
_entity.type
_entity.pdbx_description
1 polymer ?
#
loop_
_entity_poly.entity_id
_entity_poly.type
_entity_poly.pdbx_seq_one_letter_code
_entity_poly.pdbx_strand_id
1 'polypeptide(L)'
;LFNFSSILLYLILYFFELRCMDMNDGLRLDERVRSSGDEVFISALEAVDSAIRVFGPEGLVVAFNGGKDATVVLHLIRASLARYCADVGSDSTNVSVKAMFLQDPHEFPEVTEFVQKEALRCRLSLLTHSLGYVDGLREVLQVLPNTRAFVLGTRVGDPHADQLDGVFTPSTAPYPPFIRVCPILRWKYRDVWRFIRGFEIPYCCLYNQGYTSLGNRLDTSPNPALATKDPERPFLPPWALVHGDLEREGRRKKEANDVVSDEKFGMLEIREAAMIVIGNEILQGGMADMNVRPTAVALRRCGVRLSFVAMVPDNVNHIAEVVRDLSNRFEVVVTSGGIGPTHDDVTMKSLAQAFGEPLRRDAEYEKRIRAHYETEGTFHDKYVTMADIPQISRLVFHKDAVSESQTSGFPIVKTGNVYSLPGIPTYYLR
;
A
#
# COMPACT_ATOMS: atom_id res chain seq x y z
N LEU A 1 27.07 9.26 -12.19
CA LEU A 1 25.94 8.32 -12.05
C LEU A 1 25.24 8.64 -10.73
N PHE A 2 24.39 9.66 -10.71
CA PHE A 2 23.68 10.06 -9.50
C PHE A 2 22.38 9.26 -9.40
N ASN A 3 22.26 8.49 -8.31
CA ASN A 3 21.06 7.74 -7.93
C ASN A 3 19.99 8.73 -7.45
N PHE A 4 19.05 9.09 -8.31
CA PHE A 4 17.81 9.78 -7.93
C PHE A 4 16.67 8.79 -8.10
N SER A 5 16.34 8.04 -7.05
CA SER A 5 15.11 7.25 -7.02
C SER A 5 13.92 8.21 -7.09
N SER A 6 13.07 8.06 -8.11
CA SER A 6 12.07 9.06 -8.51
C SER A 6 11.26 9.70 -7.37
N ILE A 7 11.21 11.04 -7.35
CA ILE A 7 10.50 11.85 -6.35
C ILE A 7 8.99 11.61 -6.37
N LEU A 8 8.44 11.26 -7.54
CA LEU A 8 7.04 10.86 -7.66
C LEU A 8 6.73 9.52 -6.98
N LEU A 9 7.62 8.51 -7.09
CA LEU A 9 7.46 7.27 -6.34
C LEU A 9 7.53 7.57 -4.84
N TYR A 10 8.47 8.42 -4.41
CA TYR A 10 8.53 8.86 -3.02
C TYR A 10 7.24 9.52 -2.55
N LEU A 11 6.60 10.37 -3.37
CA LEU A 11 5.30 10.97 -3.02
C LEU A 11 4.22 9.94 -2.82
N ILE A 12 4.16 8.93 -3.69
CA ILE A 12 3.19 7.85 -3.54
C ILE A 12 3.48 7.04 -2.26
N LEU A 13 4.74 6.71 -2.00
CA LEU A 13 5.19 6.03 -0.78
C LEU A 13 4.95 6.87 0.49
N TYR A 14 5.13 8.19 0.42
CA TYR A 14 4.94 9.15 1.50
C TYR A 14 3.46 9.41 1.80
N PHE A 15 2.62 9.48 0.77
CA PHE A 15 1.17 9.57 0.93
C PHE A 15 0.55 8.35 1.60
N PHE A 16 1.07 7.16 1.28
CA PHE A 16 0.57 5.92 1.86
C PHE A 16 1.30 5.52 3.16
N GLU A 17 2.35 6.25 3.59
CA GLU A 17 3.30 5.81 4.62
C GLU A 17 3.79 4.37 4.36
N LEU A 18 4.01 4.04 3.10
CA LEU A 18 4.40 2.72 2.67
C LEU A 18 5.81 2.76 2.15
N ARG A 19 6.76 2.27 2.92
CA ARG A 19 7.99 1.72 2.32
C ARG A 19 7.58 0.48 1.53
N CYS A 20 7.55 0.59 0.20
CA CYS A 20 7.37 -0.57 -0.67
C CYS A 20 8.51 -1.54 -0.41
N MET A 21 8.18 -2.70 0.14
CA MET A 21 9.15 -3.71 0.47
C MET A 21 9.64 -4.38 -0.81
N ASP A 22 10.95 -4.52 -0.92
CA ASP A 22 11.61 -5.18 -2.04
C ASP A 22 11.97 -6.63 -1.70
N MET A 23 12.73 -7.27 -2.59
CA MET A 23 13.21 -8.64 -2.38
C MET A 23 14.25 -8.73 -1.26
N ASN A 24 15.02 -7.67 -1.00
CA ASN A 24 15.96 -7.65 0.12
C ASN A 24 15.22 -7.64 1.46
N ASP A 25 14.09 -6.93 1.55
CA ASP A 25 13.23 -7.02 2.74
C ASP A 25 12.69 -8.44 2.94
N GLY A 26 12.38 -9.16 1.87
CA GLY A 26 12.01 -10.58 1.91
C GLY A 26 13.16 -11.48 2.38
N LEU A 27 14.36 -11.32 1.83
CA LEU A 27 15.56 -12.07 2.24
C LEU A 27 15.92 -11.82 3.71
N ARG A 28 15.84 -10.56 4.18
CA ARG A 28 16.03 -10.22 5.59
C ARG A 28 15.01 -10.91 6.48
N LEU A 29 13.76 -11.01 6.05
CA LEU A 29 12.74 -11.74 6.82
C LEU A 29 13.06 -13.24 6.85
N ASP A 30 13.43 -13.86 5.74
CA ASP A 30 13.86 -15.27 5.70
C ASP A 30 15.02 -15.53 6.68
N GLU A 31 16.06 -14.71 6.62
CA GLU A 31 17.23 -14.82 7.51
C GLU A 31 16.85 -14.65 8.98
N ARG A 32 16.03 -13.64 9.31
CA ARG A 32 15.54 -13.40 10.68
C ARG A 32 14.68 -14.56 11.20
N VAL A 33 13.83 -15.14 10.35
CA VAL A 33 13.00 -16.29 10.74
C VAL A 33 13.88 -17.51 11.00
N ARG A 34 14.83 -17.82 10.11
CA ARG A 34 15.74 -18.98 10.28
C ARG A 34 16.68 -18.82 11.48
N SER A 35 17.22 -17.63 11.69
CA SER A 35 18.11 -17.33 12.83
C SER A 35 17.38 -17.24 14.17
N SER A 36 16.05 -17.14 14.18
CA SER A 36 15.26 -17.14 15.43
C SER A 36 15.35 -18.46 16.20
N GLY A 37 15.66 -19.57 15.53
CA GLY A 37 15.62 -20.91 16.12
C GLY A 37 14.23 -21.39 16.50
N ASP A 38 13.17 -20.66 16.16
CA ASP A 38 11.79 -21.04 16.47
C ASP A 38 11.27 -22.05 15.43
N GLU A 39 11.23 -23.32 15.81
CA GLU A 39 10.81 -24.42 14.93
C GLU A 39 9.39 -24.23 14.36
N VAL A 40 8.50 -23.52 15.07
CA VAL A 40 7.14 -23.23 14.60
C VAL A 40 7.17 -22.28 13.40
N PHE A 41 8.07 -21.29 13.43
CA PHE A 41 8.22 -20.32 12.35
C PHE A 41 9.01 -20.90 11.18
N ILE A 42 10.07 -21.65 11.48
CA ILE A 42 10.92 -22.29 10.48
C ILE A 42 10.11 -23.32 9.67
N SER A 43 9.34 -24.19 10.34
CA SER A 43 8.53 -25.20 9.65
C SER A 43 7.45 -24.59 8.74
N ALA A 44 6.85 -23.46 9.15
CA ALA A 44 5.89 -22.74 8.29
C ALA A 44 6.57 -22.13 7.06
N LEU A 45 7.78 -21.57 7.22
CA LEU A 45 8.56 -21.05 6.11
C LEU A 45 8.97 -22.18 5.13
N GLU A 46 9.41 -23.33 5.66
CA GLU A 46 9.78 -24.50 4.87
C GLU A 46 8.60 -25.13 4.10
N ALA A 47 7.40 -25.07 4.67
CA ALA A 47 6.17 -25.44 3.98
C ALA A 47 5.94 -24.56 2.74
N VAL A 48 6.10 -23.25 2.89
CA VAL A 48 5.97 -22.31 1.76
C VAL A 48 7.09 -22.49 0.74
N ASP A 49 8.32 -22.74 1.20
CA ASP A 49 9.46 -23.04 0.33
C ASP A 49 9.18 -24.25 -0.56
N SER A 50 8.62 -25.31 0.03
CA SER A 50 8.23 -26.52 -0.66
C SER A 50 7.11 -26.25 -1.66
N ALA A 51 6.12 -25.43 -1.31
CA ALA A 51 5.06 -25.02 -2.23
C ALA A 51 5.63 -24.25 -3.44
N ILE A 52 6.51 -23.28 -3.23
CA ILE A 52 7.15 -22.52 -4.32
C ILE A 52 8.00 -23.43 -5.22
N ARG A 53 8.74 -24.38 -4.64
CA ARG A 53 9.56 -25.33 -5.41
C ARG A 53 8.71 -26.27 -6.28
N VAL A 54 7.55 -26.70 -5.78
CA VAL A 54 6.66 -27.64 -6.49
C VAL A 54 5.80 -26.94 -7.54
N PHE A 55 5.20 -25.81 -7.21
CA PHE A 55 4.21 -25.14 -8.06
C PHE A 55 4.79 -23.95 -8.85
N GLY A 56 5.98 -23.48 -8.50
CA GLY A 56 6.57 -22.26 -9.02
C GLY A 56 5.86 -20.99 -8.50
N PRO A 57 6.51 -19.81 -8.59
CA PRO A 57 5.88 -18.53 -8.21
C PRO A 57 4.57 -18.26 -8.95
N GLU A 58 4.51 -18.60 -10.24
CA GLU A 58 3.34 -18.37 -11.08
C GLU A 58 2.15 -19.27 -10.75
N GLY A 59 2.40 -20.41 -10.09
CA GLY A 59 1.39 -21.40 -9.71
C GLY A 59 0.78 -21.19 -8.33
N LEU A 60 1.26 -20.21 -7.57
CA LEU A 60 0.75 -19.88 -6.24
C LEU A 60 -0.09 -18.61 -6.24
N VAL A 61 -1.21 -18.65 -5.52
CA VAL A 61 -2.01 -17.47 -5.17
C VAL A 61 -2.24 -17.46 -3.66
N VAL A 62 -1.97 -16.34 -2.99
CA VAL A 62 -2.31 -16.18 -1.57
C VAL A 62 -3.74 -15.72 -1.40
N ALA A 63 -4.51 -16.37 -0.53
CA ALA A 63 -5.81 -15.84 -0.10
C ALA A 63 -5.58 -14.80 1.01
N PHE A 64 -5.65 -13.52 0.64
CA PHE A 64 -5.33 -12.41 1.53
C PHE A 64 -6.58 -11.57 1.86
N ASN A 65 -7.10 -11.77 3.07
CA ASN A 65 -8.30 -11.08 3.57
C ASN A 65 -8.01 -9.96 4.58
N GLY A 66 -6.74 -9.57 4.76
CA GLY A 66 -6.34 -8.55 5.74
C GLY A 66 -6.38 -9.00 7.21
N GLY A 67 -6.81 -10.23 7.49
CA GLY A 67 -6.73 -10.82 8.82
C GLY A 67 -5.30 -11.14 9.23
N LYS A 68 -5.04 -11.18 10.55
CA LYS A 68 -3.71 -11.43 11.14
C LYS A 68 -3.04 -12.71 10.58
N ASP A 69 -3.82 -13.75 10.38
CA ASP A 69 -3.34 -15.06 9.94
C ASP A 69 -2.91 -15.03 8.47
N ALA A 70 -3.73 -14.42 7.60
CA ALA A 70 -3.41 -14.22 6.19
C ALA A 70 -2.22 -13.25 6.01
N THR A 71 -2.07 -12.25 6.88
CA THR A 71 -0.91 -11.36 6.90
C THR A 71 0.38 -12.12 7.20
N VAL A 72 0.40 -13.01 8.19
CA VAL A 72 1.56 -13.88 8.46
C VAL A 72 1.91 -14.69 7.21
N VAL A 73 0.92 -15.36 6.61
CA VAL A 73 1.12 -16.18 5.40
C VAL A 73 1.67 -15.35 4.24
N LEU A 74 1.14 -14.15 4.02
CA LEU A 74 1.64 -13.25 2.98
C LEU A 74 3.14 -12.95 3.18
N HIS A 75 3.55 -12.63 4.39
CA HIS A 75 4.95 -12.33 4.67
C HIS A 75 5.88 -13.55 4.60
N LEU A 76 5.39 -14.75 4.97
CA LEU A 76 6.12 -16.01 4.74
C LEU A 76 6.34 -16.27 3.24
N ILE A 77 5.31 -16.09 2.41
CA ILE A 77 5.44 -16.21 0.94
C ILE A 77 6.46 -15.24 0.39
N ARG A 78 6.47 -14.00 0.86
CA ARG A 78 7.45 -13.01 0.41
C ARG A 78 8.88 -13.40 0.78
N ALA A 79 9.10 -13.93 1.99
CA ALA A 79 10.41 -14.43 2.41
C ALA A 79 10.87 -15.62 1.55
N SER A 80 10.03 -16.64 1.40
CA SER A 80 10.34 -17.82 0.59
C SER A 80 10.52 -17.50 -0.89
N LEU A 81 9.72 -16.59 -1.46
CA LEU A 81 9.85 -16.13 -2.84
C LEU A 81 11.15 -15.38 -3.06
N ALA A 82 11.53 -14.51 -2.11
CA ALA A 82 12.78 -13.79 -2.16
C ALA A 82 13.98 -14.73 -2.22
N ARG A 83 13.98 -15.75 -1.37
CA ARG A 83 15.02 -16.78 -1.36
C ARG A 83 15.01 -17.62 -2.63
N TYR A 84 13.84 -18.05 -3.11
CA TYR A 84 13.73 -18.80 -4.36
C TYR A 84 14.33 -18.02 -5.55
N CYS A 85 13.99 -16.74 -5.70
CA CYS A 85 14.52 -15.91 -6.78
C CYS A 85 16.05 -15.74 -6.69
N ALA A 86 16.59 -15.63 -5.46
CA ALA A 86 18.03 -15.58 -5.23
C ALA A 86 18.72 -16.90 -5.62
N ASP A 87 18.12 -18.04 -5.25
CA ASP A 87 18.65 -19.38 -5.57
C ASP A 87 18.70 -19.65 -7.09
N VAL A 88 17.69 -19.21 -7.84
CA VAL A 88 17.61 -19.47 -9.30
C VAL A 88 18.26 -18.39 -10.17
N GLY A 89 18.82 -17.34 -9.56
CA GLY A 89 19.47 -16.24 -10.29
C GLY A 89 18.53 -15.42 -11.19
N SER A 90 17.22 -15.39 -10.87
CA SER A 90 16.23 -14.66 -11.67
C SER A 90 16.33 -13.16 -11.44
N ASP A 91 16.12 -12.38 -12.51
CA ASP A 91 16.03 -10.91 -12.41
C ASP A 91 14.85 -10.54 -11.49
N SER A 92 15.19 -9.91 -10.37
CA SER A 92 14.34 -9.73 -9.17
C SER A 92 13.23 -8.70 -9.34
N THR A 93 13.16 -8.08 -10.52
CA THR A 93 12.30 -6.93 -10.80
C THR A 93 10.90 -7.28 -11.30
N ASN A 94 10.65 -8.53 -11.72
CA ASN A 94 9.40 -8.93 -12.39
C ASN A 94 8.54 -9.96 -11.64
N VAL A 95 8.95 -10.45 -10.46
CA VAL A 95 8.18 -11.48 -9.75
C VAL A 95 7.36 -10.84 -8.62
N SER A 96 6.04 -10.74 -8.83
CA SER A 96 5.08 -10.24 -7.83
C SER A 96 4.33 -11.39 -7.17
N VAL A 97 4.04 -11.27 -5.87
CA VAL A 97 3.14 -12.22 -5.20
C VAL A 97 1.72 -12.03 -5.71
N LYS A 98 1.10 -13.08 -6.24
CA LYS A 98 -0.30 -13.07 -6.66
C LYS A 98 -1.19 -13.28 -5.44
N ALA A 99 -2.18 -12.43 -5.28
CA ALA A 99 -3.11 -12.47 -4.14
C ALA A 99 -4.55 -12.41 -4.62
N MET A 100 -5.46 -13.06 -3.91
CA MET A 100 -6.90 -12.89 -4.06
C MET A 100 -7.49 -12.30 -2.78
N PHE A 101 -8.42 -11.36 -2.95
CA PHE A 101 -9.24 -10.80 -1.89
C PHE A 101 -10.72 -10.96 -2.27
N LEU A 102 -11.46 -11.71 -1.47
CA LEU A 102 -12.90 -11.87 -1.62
C LEU A 102 -13.57 -10.86 -0.70
N GLN A 103 -14.21 -9.86 -1.28
CA GLN A 103 -14.78 -8.75 -0.56
C GLN A 103 -16.22 -9.05 -0.13
N ASP A 104 -16.50 -8.87 1.16
CA ASP A 104 -17.85 -8.91 1.71
C ASP A 104 -18.50 -7.51 1.58
N PRO A 105 -19.78 -7.37 1.19
CA PRO A 105 -20.47 -6.07 1.14
C PRO A 105 -20.50 -5.33 2.49
N HIS A 106 -20.46 -6.08 3.58
CA HIS A 106 -20.41 -5.59 4.95
C HIS A 106 -18.99 -5.60 5.53
N GLU A 107 -17.95 -5.71 4.70
CA GLU A 107 -16.56 -5.64 5.12
C GLU A 107 -16.27 -4.37 5.92
N PHE A 108 -15.33 -4.46 6.87
CA PHE A 108 -14.86 -3.28 7.59
C PHE A 108 -14.05 -2.36 6.65
N PRO A 109 -14.29 -1.05 6.63
CA PRO A 109 -13.45 -0.10 5.90
C PRO A 109 -11.96 -0.22 6.26
N GLU A 110 -11.65 -0.44 7.54
CA GLU A 110 -10.29 -0.61 8.05
C GLU A 110 -9.59 -1.88 7.53
N VAL A 111 -10.36 -2.95 7.27
CA VAL A 111 -9.84 -4.17 6.64
C VAL A 111 -9.53 -3.90 5.17
N THR A 112 -10.46 -3.25 4.47
CA THR A 112 -10.29 -2.88 3.05
C THR A 112 -9.08 -1.97 2.88
N GLU A 113 -8.97 -0.94 3.71
CA GLU A 113 -7.82 -0.02 3.73
C GLU A 113 -6.51 -0.76 4.01
N PHE A 114 -6.50 -1.67 5.00
CA PHE A 114 -5.33 -2.46 5.33
C PHE A 114 -4.91 -3.39 4.18
N VAL A 115 -5.86 -4.09 3.54
CA VAL A 115 -5.59 -4.95 2.38
C VAL A 115 -4.97 -4.14 1.24
N GLN A 116 -5.55 -2.98 0.93
CA GLN A 116 -5.02 -2.09 -0.10
C GLN A 116 -3.60 -1.60 0.26
N LYS A 117 -3.40 -1.15 1.50
CA LYS A 117 -2.12 -0.67 2.00
C LYS A 117 -1.05 -1.77 1.92
N GLU A 118 -1.35 -2.99 2.34
CA GLU A 118 -0.40 -4.10 2.26
C GLU A 118 -0.20 -4.61 0.83
N ALA A 119 -1.22 -4.56 -0.03
CA ALA A 119 -1.07 -4.88 -1.44
C ALA A 119 -0.03 -3.97 -2.12
N LEU A 120 -0.07 -2.68 -1.80
CA LEU A 120 0.91 -1.71 -2.25
C LEU A 120 2.28 -1.95 -1.60
N ARG A 121 2.33 -2.09 -0.27
CA ARG A 121 3.57 -2.32 0.49
C ARG A 121 4.34 -3.52 -0.04
N CYS A 122 3.61 -4.59 -0.32
CA CYS A 122 4.18 -5.87 -0.70
C CYS A 122 4.26 -6.09 -2.23
N ARG A 123 3.85 -5.10 -3.04
CA ARG A 123 3.79 -5.17 -4.51
C ARG A 123 3.00 -6.39 -5.01
N LEU A 124 1.82 -6.60 -4.43
CA LEU A 124 0.96 -7.72 -4.78
C LEU A 124 0.30 -7.50 -6.14
N SER A 125 0.19 -8.56 -6.92
CA SER A 125 -0.79 -8.65 -8.00
C SER A 125 -2.12 -9.09 -7.37
N LEU A 126 -2.89 -8.12 -6.88
CA LEU A 126 -4.14 -8.37 -6.14
C LEU A 126 -5.33 -8.49 -7.09
N LEU A 127 -6.01 -9.62 -7.05
CA LEU A 127 -7.32 -9.83 -7.66
C LEU A 127 -8.41 -9.64 -6.60
N THR A 128 -9.38 -8.79 -6.86
CA THR A 128 -10.50 -8.54 -5.93
C THR A 128 -11.82 -8.93 -6.58
N HIS A 129 -12.62 -9.71 -5.85
CA HIS A 129 -13.92 -10.19 -6.31
C HIS A 129 -14.97 -10.05 -5.21
N SER A 130 -16.21 -9.74 -5.59
CA SER A 130 -17.37 -9.68 -4.70
C SER A 130 -18.29 -10.91 -4.83
N LEU A 131 -17.91 -11.88 -5.66
CA LEU A 131 -18.66 -13.11 -5.87
C LEU A 131 -18.54 -14.05 -4.65
N GLY A 132 -19.47 -15.01 -4.57
CA GLY A 132 -19.38 -16.11 -3.61
C GLY A 132 -18.05 -16.86 -3.74
N TYR A 133 -17.57 -17.44 -2.63
CA TYR A 133 -16.22 -17.99 -2.51
C TYR A 133 -15.83 -18.97 -3.64
N VAL A 134 -16.73 -19.88 -4.02
CA VAL A 134 -16.46 -20.88 -5.08
C VAL A 134 -16.35 -20.21 -6.45
N ASP A 135 -17.20 -19.23 -6.74
CA ASP A 135 -17.20 -18.53 -8.02
C ASP A 135 -15.98 -17.59 -8.14
N GLY A 136 -15.61 -16.92 -7.05
CA GLY A 136 -14.36 -16.17 -6.98
C GLY A 136 -13.13 -17.05 -7.27
N LEU A 137 -13.08 -18.27 -6.74
CA LEU A 137 -12.00 -19.22 -7.06
C LEU A 137 -12.00 -19.62 -8.55
N ARG A 138 -13.18 -19.85 -9.16
CA ARG A 138 -13.27 -20.17 -10.59
C ARG A 138 -12.77 -19.03 -11.45
N GLU A 139 -13.11 -17.80 -11.13
CA GLU A 139 -12.66 -16.61 -11.84
C GLU A 139 -11.14 -16.44 -11.73
N VAL A 140 -10.57 -16.61 -10.53
CA VAL A 140 -9.10 -16.58 -10.35
C VAL A 140 -8.43 -17.62 -11.24
N LEU A 141 -8.95 -18.83 -11.33
CA LEU A 141 -8.39 -19.87 -12.21
C LEU A 141 -8.57 -19.58 -13.70
N GLN A 142 -9.59 -18.81 -14.08
CA GLN A 142 -9.76 -18.35 -15.47
C GLN A 142 -8.76 -17.24 -15.82
N VAL A 143 -8.57 -16.27 -14.92
CA VAL A 143 -7.64 -15.14 -15.10
C VAL A 143 -6.19 -15.59 -14.97
N LEU A 144 -5.91 -16.54 -14.08
CA LEU A 144 -4.59 -17.10 -13.81
C LEU A 144 -4.60 -18.63 -14.03
N PRO A 145 -4.60 -19.10 -15.30
CA PRO A 145 -4.73 -20.53 -15.63
C PRO A 145 -3.55 -21.41 -15.16
N ASN A 146 -2.42 -20.79 -14.81
CA ASN A 146 -1.25 -21.48 -14.27
C ASN A 146 -1.35 -21.75 -12.76
N THR A 147 -2.34 -21.18 -12.06
CA THR A 147 -2.55 -21.44 -10.64
C THR A 147 -2.77 -22.94 -10.39
N ARG A 148 -2.04 -23.47 -9.40
CA ARG A 148 -2.11 -24.86 -8.96
C ARG A 148 -2.37 -24.97 -7.47
N ALA A 149 -1.99 -23.96 -6.70
CA ALA A 149 -2.16 -23.94 -5.26
C ALA A 149 -2.62 -22.58 -4.73
N PHE A 150 -3.50 -22.63 -3.74
CA PHE A 150 -3.90 -21.47 -2.94
C PHE A 150 -3.28 -21.59 -1.55
N VAL A 151 -2.54 -20.56 -1.14
CA VAL A 151 -1.93 -20.49 0.18
C VAL A 151 -2.87 -19.78 1.14
N LEU A 152 -3.23 -20.44 2.23
CA LEU A 152 -4.30 -20.05 3.14
C LEU A 152 -3.77 -19.82 4.56
N GLY A 153 -4.33 -18.84 5.26
CA GLY A 153 -4.09 -18.57 6.68
C GLY A 153 -4.90 -19.42 7.65
N THR A 154 -5.48 -20.54 7.20
CA THR A 154 -6.34 -21.38 8.04
C THR A 154 -5.55 -22.13 9.11
N ARG A 155 -6.04 -22.12 10.35
CA ARG A 155 -5.50 -22.87 11.49
C ARG A 155 -6.45 -23.98 11.96
N VAL A 156 -5.93 -24.94 12.71
CA VAL A 156 -6.75 -25.93 13.42
C VAL A 156 -7.71 -25.19 14.36
N GLY A 157 -9.00 -25.51 14.26
CA GLY A 157 -10.07 -24.86 15.01
C GLY A 157 -10.80 -23.76 14.24
N ASP A 158 -10.31 -23.35 13.08
CA ASP A 158 -11.05 -22.46 12.19
C ASP A 158 -12.20 -23.19 11.46
N PRO A 159 -13.24 -22.45 11.00
CA PRO A 159 -14.27 -23.02 10.15
C PRO A 159 -13.68 -23.75 8.94
N HIS A 160 -14.21 -24.93 8.62
CA HIS A 160 -13.79 -25.79 7.50
C HIS A 160 -12.38 -26.38 7.62
N ALA A 161 -11.67 -26.19 8.75
CA ALA A 161 -10.37 -26.81 8.98
C ALA A 161 -10.46 -28.35 9.14
N ASP A 162 -11.65 -28.89 9.42
CA ASP A 162 -11.94 -30.33 9.46
C ASP A 162 -11.74 -31.04 8.11
N GLN A 163 -11.76 -30.28 7.01
CA GLN A 163 -11.51 -30.78 5.66
C GLN A 163 -10.01 -30.84 5.31
N LEU A 164 -9.12 -30.41 6.22
CA LEU A 164 -7.68 -30.35 6.01
C LEU A 164 -7.00 -31.57 6.65
N ASP A 165 -6.29 -32.34 5.84
CA ASP A 165 -5.52 -33.53 6.27
C ASP A 165 -4.05 -33.21 6.57
N GLY A 166 -3.59 -32.00 6.25
CA GLY A 166 -2.23 -31.57 6.48
C GLY A 166 -1.94 -30.17 5.92
N VAL A 167 -0.65 -29.84 5.82
CA VAL A 167 -0.19 -28.58 5.24
C VAL A 167 -0.57 -28.47 3.76
N PHE A 168 -0.58 -29.59 3.04
CA PHE A 168 -0.98 -29.67 1.63
C PHE A 168 -2.20 -30.58 1.52
N THR A 169 -3.33 -30.02 1.11
CA THR A 169 -4.58 -30.78 0.99
C THR A 169 -5.24 -30.50 -0.36
N PRO A 170 -5.57 -31.50 -1.18
CA PRO A 170 -6.36 -31.30 -2.39
C PRO A 170 -7.72 -30.66 -2.11
N SER A 171 -8.17 -29.78 -3.00
CA SER A 171 -9.56 -29.32 -3.04
C SER A 171 -10.51 -30.49 -3.25
N THR A 172 -11.70 -30.41 -2.68
CA THR A 172 -12.79 -31.39 -2.83
C THR A 172 -13.98 -30.73 -3.55
N ALA A 173 -14.94 -31.49 -4.07
CA ALA A 173 -16.17 -30.90 -4.60
C ALA A 173 -16.89 -30.08 -3.50
N PRO A 174 -17.49 -28.91 -3.81
CA PRO A 174 -17.76 -28.35 -5.14
C PRO A 174 -16.66 -27.43 -5.71
N TYR A 175 -15.48 -27.37 -5.07
CA TYR A 175 -14.39 -26.50 -5.50
C TYR A 175 -13.76 -26.98 -6.82
N PRO A 176 -13.24 -26.07 -7.67
CA PRO A 176 -12.39 -26.47 -8.79
C PRO A 176 -11.10 -27.16 -8.28
N PRO A 177 -10.38 -27.91 -9.13
CA PRO A 177 -9.18 -28.65 -8.71
C PRO A 177 -7.99 -27.71 -8.43
N PHE A 178 -7.49 -27.73 -7.19
CA PHE A 178 -6.25 -27.08 -6.74
C PHE A 178 -5.74 -27.72 -5.45
N ILE A 179 -4.53 -27.34 -5.02
CA ILE A 179 -3.98 -27.71 -3.71
C ILE A 179 -4.14 -26.54 -2.72
N ARG A 180 -4.70 -26.81 -1.53
CA ARG A 180 -4.67 -25.90 -0.38
C ARG A 180 -3.32 -26.04 0.29
N VAL A 181 -2.63 -24.93 0.52
CA VAL A 181 -1.37 -24.87 1.26
C VAL A 181 -1.61 -24.06 2.54
N CYS A 182 -1.60 -24.71 3.70
CA CYS A 182 -1.87 -24.10 5.00
C CYS A 182 -0.60 -24.15 5.88
N PRO A 183 0.39 -23.28 5.63
CA PRO A 183 1.71 -23.36 6.28
C PRO A 183 1.65 -23.13 7.79
N ILE A 184 0.62 -22.42 8.26
CA ILE A 184 0.42 -22.12 9.68
C ILE A 184 -0.66 -23.00 10.33
N LEU A 185 -1.06 -24.11 9.70
CA LEU A 185 -2.21 -24.93 10.13
C LEU A 185 -2.17 -25.29 11.63
N ARG A 186 -0.99 -25.61 12.17
CA ARG A 186 -0.82 -26.04 13.57
C ARG A 186 -0.46 -24.89 14.53
N TRP A 187 -0.40 -23.65 14.06
CA TRP A 187 -0.11 -22.50 14.91
C TRP A 187 -1.23 -22.25 15.89
N LYS A 188 -0.88 -21.82 17.09
CA LYS A 188 -1.83 -21.32 18.08
C LYS A 188 -1.99 -19.81 17.89
N TYR A 189 -3.07 -19.26 18.47
CA TYR A 189 -3.31 -17.81 18.48
C TYR A 189 -2.08 -17.00 18.94
N ARG A 190 -1.39 -17.49 19.97
CA ARG A 190 -0.17 -16.86 20.49
C ARG A 190 0.98 -16.85 19.48
N ASP A 191 1.11 -17.87 18.65
CA ASP A 191 2.22 -18.00 17.71
C ASP A 191 2.09 -16.98 16.57
N VAL A 192 0.85 -16.72 16.13
CA VAL A 192 0.51 -15.65 15.17
C VAL A 192 0.98 -14.29 15.68
N TRP A 193 0.63 -13.93 16.91
CA TRP A 193 1.04 -12.65 17.48
C TRP A 193 2.52 -12.59 17.85
N ARG A 194 3.13 -13.70 18.27
CA ARG A 194 4.59 -13.78 18.46
C ARG A 194 5.32 -13.47 17.15
N PHE A 195 4.85 -14.02 16.03
CA PHE A 195 5.43 -13.74 14.72
C PHE A 195 5.23 -12.28 14.32
N ILE A 196 3.98 -11.80 14.33
CA ILE A 196 3.65 -10.42 13.94
C ILE A 196 4.48 -9.42 14.73
N ARG A 197 4.56 -9.59 16.05
CA ARG A 197 5.32 -8.67 16.91
C ARG A 197 6.83 -8.86 16.82
N GLY A 198 7.30 -10.10 16.79
CA GLY A 198 8.73 -10.42 16.74
C GLY A 198 9.41 -9.94 15.45
N PHE A 199 8.65 -9.91 14.35
CA PHE A 199 9.14 -9.46 13.04
C PHE A 199 8.62 -8.09 12.63
N GLU A 200 7.90 -7.38 13.51
CA GLU A 200 7.36 -6.03 13.27
C GLU A 200 6.48 -5.94 12.02
N ILE A 201 5.65 -6.96 11.83
CA ILE A 201 4.74 -7.06 10.69
C ILE A 201 3.53 -6.13 10.91
N PRO A 202 3.17 -5.27 9.94
CA PRO A 202 1.95 -4.47 10.01
C PRO A 202 0.69 -5.33 10.11
N TYR A 203 -0.34 -4.87 10.82
CA TYR A 203 -1.62 -5.56 10.93
C TYR A 203 -2.77 -4.56 10.95
N CYS A 204 -3.99 -5.01 10.63
CA CYS A 204 -5.19 -4.18 10.61
C CYS A 204 -5.42 -3.48 11.97
N CYS A 205 -5.74 -2.19 11.94
CA CYS A 205 -5.85 -1.37 13.16
C CYS A 205 -7.00 -1.79 14.08
N LEU A 206 -8.01 -2.52 13.59
CA LEU A 206 -9.10 -3.06 14.41
C LEU A 206 -8.60 -3.93 15.56
N TYR A 207 -7.49 -4.65 15.38
CA TYR A 207 -6.93 -5.44 16.48
C TYR A 207 -6.52 -4.57 17.68
N ASN A 208 -6.13 -3.31 17.47
CA ASN A 208 -5.85 -2.36 18.56
C ASN A 208 -7.11 -1.90 19.30
N GLN A 209 -8.28 -2.10 18.70
CA GLN A 209 -9.58 -1.76 19.26
C GLN A 209 -10.22 -2.94 20.00
N GLY A 210 -9.45 -3.99 20.30
CA GLY A 210 -9.91 -5.15 21.08
C GLY A 210 -10.47 -6.29 20.24
N TYR A 211 -10.44 -6.21 18.92
CA TYR A 211 -10.82 -7.34 18.05
C TYR A 211 -9.75 -8.43 18.10
N THR A 212 -10.17 -9.70 18.02
CA THR A 212 -9.28 -10.89 18.00
C THR A 212 -9.54 -11.80 16.80
N SER A 213 -10.72 -11.69 16.20
CA SER A 213 -11.14 -12.35 14.97
C SER A 213 -11.89 -11.32 14.11
N LEU A 214 -11.57 -11.23 12.82
CA LEU A 214 -12.21 -10.29 11.90
C LEU A 214 -13.17 -11.05 10.97
N GLY A 215 -14.41 -10.59 10.93
CA GLY A 215 -15.45 -10.98 9.99
C GLY A 215 -15.98 -9.76 9.30
N ASN A 216 -17.30 -9.71 9.11
CA ASN A 216 -17.94 -8.52 8.59
C ASN A 216 -18.56 -7.69 9.73
N ARG A 217 -19.00 -6.48 9.40
CA ARG A 217 -19.56 -5.52 10.36
C ARG A 217 -20.84 -6.01 11.06
N LEU A 218 -21.53 -7.00 10.49
CA LEU A 218 -22.78 -7.52 11.04
C LEU A 218 -22.54 -8.58 12.10
N ASP A 219 -21.47 -9.36 11.97
CA ASP A 219 -21.21 -10.56 12.79
C ASP A 219 -20.02 -10.43 13.74
N THR A 220 -19.34 -9.28 13.77
CA THR A 220 -18.09 -9.10 14.51
C THR A 220 -18.14 -7.90 15.46
N SER A 221 -17.73 -8.11 16.71
CA SER A 221 -17.52 -7.08 17.73
C SER A 221 -16.16 -7.28 18.44
N PRO A 222 -15.65 -6.27 19.19
CA PRO A 222 -14.49 -6.45 20.05
C PRO A 222 -14.65 -7.62 21.02
N ASN A 223 -13.54 -8.26 21.38
CA ASN A 223 -13.56 -9.42 22.25
C ASN A 223 -13.82 -9.00 23.71
N PRO A 224 -14.90 -9.49 24.35
CA PRO A 224 -15.21 -9.12 25.73
C PRO A 224 -14.14 -9.55 26.73
N ALA A 225 -13.36 -10.59 26.44
CA ALA A 225 -12.26 -11.04 27.29
C ALA A 225 -11.08 -10.05 27.34
N LEU A 226 -11.04 -9.07 26.43
CA LEU A 226 -10.03 -8.01 26.41
C LEU A 226 -10.54 -6.69 27.01
N ALA A 227 -11.81 -6.60 27.41
CA ALA A 227 -12.38 -5.37 27.93
C ALA A 227 -11.70 -4.94 29.24
N THR A 228 -11.50 -3.63 29.41
CA THR A 228 -10.95 -3.03 30.63
C THR A 228 -11.97 -2.11 31.30
N LYS A 229 -11.64 -1.62 32.51
CA LYS A 229 -12.40 -0.59 33.20
C LYS A 229 -11.91 0.84 32.89
N ASP A 230 -10.85 0.97 32.09
CA ASP A 230 -10.22 2.23 31.73
C ASP A 230 -10.90 2.84 30.50
N PRO A 231 -11.56 4.02 30.61
CA PRO A 231 -12.21 4.68 29.48
C PRO A 231 -11.24 5.10 28.37
N GLU A 232 -9.99 5.45 28.72
CA GLU A 232 -8.96 5.86 27.75
C GLU A 232 -8.35 4.65 27.03
N ARG A 233 -8.54 3.45 27.59
CA ARG A 233 -8.06 2.19 27.03
C ARG A 233 -9.08 1.08 27.21
N PRO A 234 -10.23 1.13 26.50
CA PRO A 234 -11.37 0.24 26.74
C PRO A 234 -11.05 -1.23 26.47
N PHE A 235 -9.99 -1.52 25.70
CA PHE A 235 -9.55 -2.88 25.42
C PHE A 235 -8.03 -3.05 25.58
N LEU A 236 -7.64 -4.23 26.08
CA LEU A 236 -6.28 -4.72 26.02
C LEU A 236 -5.89 -5.06 24.57
N PRO A 237 -4.58 -5.04 24.25
CA PRO A 237 -4.12 -5.43 22.93
C PRO A 237 -4.40 -6.91 22.65
N PRO A 238 -4.45 -7.33 21.38
CA PRO A 238 -4.94 -8.65 20.99
C PRO A 238 -4.05 -9.79 21.51
N TRP A 239 -2.75 -9.55 21.70
CA TRP A 239 -1.80 -10.51 22.27
C TRP A 239 -1.92 -10.68 23.79
N ALA A 240 -2.77 -9.89 24.46
CA ALA A 240 -3.10 -10.09 25.88
C ALA A 240 -4.14 -11.19 26.09
N LEU A 241 -4.77 -11.71 25.02
CA LEU A 241 -5.71 -12.83 25.12
C LEU A 241 -4.95 -14.11 25.51
N VAL A 242 -5.12 -14.55 26.76
CA VAL A 242 -4.42 -15.70 27.34
C VAL A 242 -4.95 -17.02 26.77
N HIS A 243 -6.27 -17.11 26.62
CA HIS A 243 -6.99 -18.29 26.20
C HIS A 243 -7.37 -18.17 24.72
N GLY A 244 -6.63 -18.87 23.85
CA GLY A 244 -6.81 -18.76 22.40
C GLY A 244 -8.14 -19.32 21.89
N ASP A 245 -8.79 -20.20 22.65
CA ASP A 245 -10.15 -20.67 22.41
C ASP A 245 -11.20 -19.54 22.48
N LEU A 246 -10.89 -18.45 23.21
CA LEU A 246 -11.75 -17.26 23.25
C LEU A 246 -11.58 -16.34 22.04
N GLU A 247 -10.75 -16.70 21.06
CA GLU A 247 -10.43 -15.86 19.89
C GLU A 247 -11.69 -15.37 19.14
N ARG A 248 -12.75 -16.20 19.12
CA ARG A 248 -13.97 -15.94 18.36
C ARG A 248 -15.17 -15.52 19.23
N GLU A 249 -14.97 -15.18 20.51
CA GLU A 249 -16.06 -14.71 21.39
C GLU A 249 -16.73 -13.41 20.91
N GLY A 250 -16.00 -12.60 20.14
CA GLY A 250 -16.57 -11.43 19.45
C GLY A 250 -17.36 -11.75 18.17
N ARG A 251 -17.54 -13.03 17.80
CA ARG A 251 -18.27 -13.44 16.59
C ARG A 251 -19.66 -13.95 16.95
N ARG A 252 -20.70 -13.40 16.33
CA ARG A 252 -22.05 -13.97 16.40
C ARG A 252 -22.10 -15.24 15.56
N LYS A 253 -22.85 -16.25 16.00
CA LYS A 253 -23.17 -17.42 15.18
C LYS A 253 -24.08 -16.95 14.03
N LYS A 254 -23.69 -17.19 12.77
CA LYS A 254 -24.60 -17.01 11.63
C LYS A 254 -25.82 -17.89 11.85
N GLU A 255 -27.02 -17.31 11.92
CA GLU A 255 -28.26 -18.08 11.82
C GLU A 255 -28.42 -18.54 10.36
N ALA A 256 -28.99 -19.72 10.15
CA ALA A 256 -28.98 -20.42 8.86
C ALA A 256 -29.85 -19.77 7.75
N ASN A 257 -30.31 -18.53 7.92
CA ASN A 257 -31.31 -17.90 7.03
C ASN A 257 -30.91 -16.51 6.49
N ASP A 258 -29.67 -16.07 6.61
CA ASP A 258 -29.21 -14.86 5.90
C ASP A 258 -28.96 -15.18 4.42
N VAL A 259 -30.05 -15.34 3.67
CA VAL A 259 -30.05 -15.26 2.21
C VAL A 259 -29.72 -13.81 1.86
N VAL A 260 -28.46 -13.55 1.54
CA VAL A 260 -28.05 -12.27 0.98
C VAL A 260 -28.59 -12.21 -0.45
N SER A 261 -29.49 -11.27 -0.68
CA SER A 261 -29.99 -10.92 -2.02
C SER A 261 -28.84 -10.49 -2.92
N ASP A 262 -28.89 -10.94 -4.18
CA ASP A 262 -28.06 -10.47 -5.29
C ASP A 262 -28.30 -8.98 -5.54
N GLU A 263 -27.64 -8.17 -4.74
CA GLU A 263 -27.54 -6.74 -4.95
C GLU A 263 -26.21 -6.47 -5.67
N LYS A 264 -26.30 -6.27 -6.99
CA LYS A 264 -25.18 -5.76 -7.79
C LYS A 264 -24.84 -4.35 -7.31
N PHE A 265 -23.86 -4.24 -6.42
CA PHE A 265 -23.22 -2.97 -6.09
C PHE A 265 -21.77 -2.93 -6.57
N GLY A 266 -21.37 -1.71 -6.92
CA GLY A 266 -20.37 -1.40 -7.92
C GLY A 266 -18.95 -1.87 -7.62
N MET A 267 -18.15 -1.90 -8.69
CA MET A 267 -16.69 -2.03 -8.64
C MET A 267 -16.13 -1.11 -7.54
N LEU A 268 -15.26 -1.66 -6.69
CA LEU A 268 -14.36 -0.87 -5.85
C LEU A 268 -13.73 0.22 -6.72
N GLU A 269 -13.97 1.48 -6.35
CA GLU A 269 -13.41 2.62 -7.07
C GLU A 269 -11.90 2.51 -7.06
N ILE A 270 -11.33 2.40 -8.26
CA ILE A 270 -9.90 2.62 -8.45
C ILE A 270 -9.64 4.04 -7.99
N ARG A 271 -8.79 4.23 -6.97
CA ARG A 271 -8.41 5.57 -6.52
C ARG A 271 -7.94 6.37 -7.72
N GLU A 272 -8.60 7.49 -7.98
CA GLU A 272 -8.32 8.33 -9.13
C GLU A 272 -7.43 9.50 -8.72
N ALA A 273 -6.43 9.76 -9.55
CA ALA A 273 -5.60 10.95 -9.47
C ALA A 273 -5.80 11.82 -10.69
N ALA A 274 -5.53 13.11 -10.52
CA ALA A 274 -5.41 14.06 -11.61
C ALA A 274 -4.02 14.69 -11.66
N MET A 275 -3.62 15.14 -12.85
CA MET A 275 -2.38 15.87 -13.07
C MET A 275 -2.65 17.20 -13.75
N ILE A 276 -1.95 18.25 -13.32
CA ILE A 276 -1.99 19.59 -13.92
C ILE A 276 -0.58 19.88 -14.44
N VAL A 277 -0.42 19.91 -15.76
CA VAL A 277 0.80 20.36 -16.41
C VAL A 277 0.71 21.87 -16.59
N ILE A 278 1.67 22.61 -16.02
CA ILE A 278 1.72 24.07 -16.03
C ILE A 278 2.92 24.47 -16.88
N GLY A 279 2.68 25.23 -17.94
CA GLY A 279 3.74 25.72 -18.81
C GLY A 279 3.21 26.25 -20.14
N ASN A 280 3.57 27.49 -20.48
CA ASN A 280 3.19 28.11 -21.75
C ASN A 280 3.80 27.40 -22.97
N GLU A 281 5.03 26.91 -22.84
CA GLU A 281 5.78 26.21 -23.88
C GLU A 281 5.13 24.90 -24.33
N ILE A 282 4.41 24.24 -23.42
CA ILE A 282 3.64 23.03 -23.72
C ILE A 282 2.44 23.40 -24.60
N LEU A 283 1.71 24.45 -24.22
CA LEU A 283 0.53 24.91 -24.95
C LEU A 283 0.86 25.54 -26.32
N GLN A 284 2.03 26.17 -26.43
CA GLN A 284 2.52 26.75 -27.67
C GLN A 284 3.12 25.70 -28.62
N GLY A 285 3.28 24.45 -28.17
CA GLY A 285 3.91 23.37 -28.93
C GLY A 285 5.42 23.53 -29.09
N GLY A 286 6.06 24.41 -28.30
CA GLY A 286 7.51 24.58 -28.29
C GLY A 286 8.23 23.43 -27.60
N MET A 287 7.55 22.71 -26.71
CA MET A 287 8.06 21.54 -26.01
C MET A 287 6.98 20.48 -25.85
N ALA A 288 7.34 19.20 -26.01
CA ALA A 288 6.45 18.09 -25.71
C ALA A 288 6.47 17.78 -24.21
N ASP A 289 5.30 17.47 -23.62
CA ASP A 289 5.25 16.94 -22.26
C ASP A 289 6.00 15.60 -22.17
N MET A 290 6.78 15.47 -21.09
CA MET A 290 7.50 14.24 -20.76
C MET A 290 7.11 13.68 -19.38
N ASN A 291 6.20 14.34 -18.65
CA ASN A 291 5.94 14.06 -17.24
C ASN A 291 4.65 13.27 -17.03
N VAL A 292 3.65 13.37 -17.93
CA VAL A 292 2.37 12.65 -17.78
C VAL A 292 2.57 11.14 -17.86
N ARG A 293 3.31 10.65 -18.86
CA ARG A 293 3.57 9.21 -19.04
C ARG A 293 4.24 8.57 -17.81
N PRO A 294 5.40 9.05 -17.34
CA PRO A 294 6.02 8.46 -16.15
C PRO A 294 5.12 8.59 -14.92
N THR A 295 4.32 9.67 -14.83
CA THR A 295 3.35 9.84 -13.75
C THR A 295 2.27 8.76 -13.75
N ALA A 296 1.64 8.53 -14.90
CA ALA A 296 0.64 7.49 -15.06
C ALA A 296 1.21 6.09 -14.78
N VAL A 297 2.45 5.82 -15.19
CA VAL A 297 3.13 4.54 -14.92
C VAL A 297 3.42 4.37 -13.43
N ALA A 298 3.91 5.41 -12.75
CA ALA A 298 4.20 5.37 -11.32
C ALA A 298 2.93 5.19 -10.49
N LEU A 299 1.88 5.96 -10.76
CA LEU A 299 0.58 5.85 -10.09
C LEU A 299 -0.04 4.46 -10.32
N ARG A 300 0.01 3.94 -11.56
CA ARG A 300 -0.52 2.61 -11.89
C ARG A 300 0.19 1.49 -11.12
N ARG A 301 1.50 1.58 -10.96
CA ARG A 301 2.28 0.62 -10.13
C ARG A 301 1.85 0.64 -8.67
N CYS A 302 1.19 1.71 -8.25
CA CYS A 302 0.68 1.91 -6.92
C CYS A 302 -0.85 1.83 -6.85
N GLY A 303 -1.50 1.17 -7.82
CA GLY A 303 -2.96 0.95 -7.79
C GLY A 303 -3.80 2.22 -7.95
N VAL A 304 -3.20 3.36 -8.26
CA VAL A 304 -3.88 4.64 -8.51
C VAL A 304 -3.96 4.85 -10.01
N ARG A 305 -5.15 5.17 -10.53
CA ARG A 305 -5.33 5.51 -11.94
C ARG A 305 -5.22 7.01 -12.12
N LEU A 306 -4.30 7.44 -12.98
CA LEU A 306 -4.34 8.80 -13.49
C LEU A 306 -5.54 8.91 -14.45
N SER A 307 -6.65 9.47 -13.97
CA SER A 307 -7.93 9.52 -14.69
C SER A 307 -8.14 10.86 -15.41
N PHE A 308 -7.41 11.90 -15.01
CA PHE A 308 -7.55 13.23 -15.61
C PHE A 308 -6.21 13.95 -15.72
N VAL A 309 -6.02 14.67 -16.84
CA VAL A 309 -4.87 15.54 -17.06
C VAL A 309 -5.37 16.86 -17.63
N ALA A 310 -4.97 17.97 -17.01
CA ALA A 310 -5.15 19.32 -17.52
C ALA A 310 -3.80 19.91 -17.90
N MET A 311 -3.75 20.65 -19.02
CA MET A 311 -2.60 21.48 -19.40
C MET A 311 -3.03 22.93 -19.35
N VAL A 312 -2.35 23.77 -18.57
CA VAL A 312 -2.75 25.15 -18.29
C VAL A 312 -1.58 26.12 -18.47
N PRO A 313 -1.83 27.38 -18.88
CA PRO A 313 -0.78 28.38 -19.00
C PRO A 313 -0.31 28.85 -17.62
N ASP A 314 0.83 29.53 -17.58
CA ASP A 314 1.37 30.19 -16.37
C ASP A 314 0.54 31.44 -16.00
N ASN A 315 -0.71 31.20 -15.58
CA ASN A 315 -1.65 32.22 -15.19
C ASN A 315 -2.32 31.84 -13.86
N VAL A 316 -2.22 32.75 -12.89
CA VAL A 316 -2.71 32.53 -11.51
C VAL A 316 -4.17 32.11 -11.48
N ASN A 317 -5.03 32.77 -12.26
CA ASN A 317 -6.47 32.52 -12.23
C ASN A 317 -6.81 31.16 -12.85
N HIS A 318 -6.22 30.83 -14.01
CA HIS A 318 -6.46 29.54 -14.67
C HIS A 318 -5.97 28.36 -13.84
N ILE A 319 -4.76 28.47 -13.28
CA ILE A 319 -4.22 27.40 -12.41
C ILE A 319 -5.10 27.28 -11.16
N ALA A 320 -5.49 28.38 -10.52
CA ALA A 320 -6.31 28.33 -9.30
C ALA A 320 -7.70 27.70 -9.55
N GLU A 321 -8.33 27.99 -10.69
CA GLU A 321 -9.61 27.40 -11.08
C GLU A 321 -9.51 25.88 -11.27
N VAL A 322 -8.53 25.43 -12.06
CA VAL A 322 -8.32 24.00 -12.32
C VAL A 322 -7.89 23.26 -11.05
N VAL A 323 -7.04 23.86 -10.22
CA VAL A 323 -6.68 23.29 -8.93
C VAL A 323 -7.92 23.10 -8.06
N ARG A 324 -8.78 24.11 -7.96
CA ARG A 324 -10.00 24.04 -7.13
C ARG A 324 -10.99 22.97 -7.63
N ASP A 325 -11.16 22.84 -8.94
CA ASP A 325 -12.00 21.78 -9.51
C ASP A 325 -11.42 20.39 -9.20
N LEU A 326 -10.16 20.17 -9.54
CA LEU A 326 -9.53 18.86 -9.42
C LEU A 326 -9.28 18.46 -7.96
N SER A 327 -8.97 19.40 -7.07
CA SER A 327 -8.80 19.12 -5.64
C SER A 327 -10.10 18.63 -5.00
N ASN A 328 -11.26 19.05 -5.52
CA ASN A 328 -12.57 18.61 -5.03
C ASN A 328 -13.01 17.26 -5.62
N ARG A 329 -12.51 16.91 -6.80
CA ARG A 329 -12.93 15.72 -7.56
C ARG A 329 -12.03 14.50 -7.35
N PHE A 330 -10.75 14.71 -7.02
CA PHE A 330 -9.74 13.66 -6.94
C PHE A 330 -9.10 13.61 -5.56
N GLU A 331 -8.74 12.41 -5.09
CA GLU A 331 -8.02 12.26 -3.82
C GLU A 331 -6.58 12.79 -3.90
N VAL A 332 -5.99 12.74 -5.09
CA VAL A 332 -4.61 13.15 -5.35
C VAL A 332 -4.55 14.00 -6.59
N VAL A 333 -3.99 15.21 -6.46
CA VAL A 333 -3.69 16.09 -7.59
C VAL A 333 -2.19 16.37 -7.63
N VAL A 334 -1.56 16.15 -8.78
CA VAL A 334 -0.13 16.41 -8.99
C VAL A 334 0.02 17.59 -9.94
N THR A 335 0.75 18.64 -9.57
CA THR A 335 1.15 19.69 -10.51
C THR A 335 2.55 19.41 -11.04
N SER A 336 2.79 19.74 -12.29
CA SER A 336 4.07 19.63 -12.98
C SER A 336 4.40 20.96 -13.64
N GLY A 337 5.41 21.65 -13.13
CA GLY A 337 5.86 22.94 -13.67
C GLY A 337 5.50 24.13 -12.78
N GLY A 338 6.02 25.31 -13.13
CA GLY A 338 5.67 26.59 -12.49
C GLY A 338 6.19 26.78 -11.05
N ILE A 339 7.26 26.09 -10.63
CA ILE A 339 7.81 26.07 -9.25
C ILE A 339 9.32 26.44 -9.21
N GLY A 340 9.84 27.03 -10.28
CA GLY A 340 11.22 27.50 -10.35
C GLY A 340 11.44 28.95 -9.85
N PRO A 341 12.64 29.49 -10.13
CA PRO A 341 13.00 30.86 -9.79
C PRO A 341 12.57 31.90 -10.86
N THR A 342 11.88 31.49 -11.93
CA THR A 342 11.56 32.39 -13.04
C THR A 342 10.32 33.23 -12.73
N HIS A 343 10.15 34.37 -13.41
CA HIS A 343 9.10 35.33 -13.07
C HIS A 343 7.69 34.86 -13.45
N ASP A 344 7.61 33.91 -14.38
CA ASP A 344 6.43 33.19 -14.83
C ASP A 344 6.06 32.02 -13.91
N ASP A 345 6.93 31.59 -12.98
CA ASP A 345 6.59 30.57 -11.98
C ASP A 345 5.57 31.11 -10.97
N VAL A 346 4.28 30.81 -11.22
CA VAL A 346 3.15 31.32 -10.43
C VAL A 346 2.41 30.25 -9.63
N THR A 347 2.90 29.00 -9.58
CA THR A 347 2.17 27.88 -8.97
C THR A 347 1.83 28.11 -7.50
N MET A 348 2.77 28.55 -6.66
CA MET A 348 2.49 28.76 -5.23
C MET A 348 1.43 29.84 -4.98
N LYS A 349 1.49 30.94 -5.75
CA LYS A 349 0.47 32.00 -5.72
C LYS A 349 -0.90 31.47 -6.16
N SER A 350 -0.91 30.61 -7.17
CA SER A 350 -2.13 29.97 -7.69
C SER A 350 -2.75 29.02 -6.67
N LEU A 351 -1.93 28.23 -5.96
CA LEU A 351 -2.40 27.36 -4.87
C LEU A 351 -2.95 28.19 -3.71
N ALA A 352 -2.26 29.25 -3.31
CA ALA A 352 -2.75 30.18 -2.28
C ALA A 352 -4.15 30.71 -2.65
N GLN A 353 -4.34 31.16 -3.89
CA GLN A 353 -5.64 31.59 -4.40
C GLN A 353 -6.69 30.47 -4.51
N ALA A 354 -6.29 29.26 -4.89
CA ALA A 354 -7.20 28.11 -5.01
C ALA A 354 -7.81 27.72 -3.66
N PHE A 355 -6.96 27.69 -2.62
CA PHE A 355 -7.31 27.29 -1.25
C PHE A 355 -7.76 28.45 -0.36
N GLY A 356 -7.68 29.71 -0.83
CA GLY A 356 -8.10 30.88 -0.05
C GLY A 356 -7.14 31.22 1.10
N GLU A 357 -5.85 30.92 0.93
CA GLU A 357 -4.82 31.01 1.97
C GLU A 357 -3.79 32.10 1.63
N PRO A 358 -3.24 32.83 2.62
CA PRO A 358 -2.11 33.72 2.37
C PRO A 358 -0.82 32.91 2.13
N LEU A 359 0.17 33.54 1.50
CA LEU A 359 1.52 33.00 1.40
C LEU A 359 2.30 33.26 2.69
N ARG A 360 3.08 32.28 3.13
CA ARG A 360 4.11 32.42 4.16
C ARG A 360 5.46 31.99 3.61
N ARG A 361 6.52 32.63 4.08
CA ARG A 361 7.88 32.14 3.83
C ARG A 361 8.20 30.98 4.74
N ASP A 362 8.60 29.85 4.18
CA ASP A 362 9.05 28.69 4.94
C ASP A 362 10.56 28.75 5.19
N ALA A 363 10.96 28.82 6.46
CA ALA A 363 12.35 28.99 6.85
C ALA A 363 13.25 27.80 6.47
N GLU A 364 12.73 26.57 6.53
CA GLU A 364 13.49 25.37 6.17
C GLU A 364 13.65 25.27 4.65
N TYR A 365 12.60 25.63 3.89
CA TYR A 365 12.70 25.70 2.45
C TYR A 365 13.68 26.78 1.99
N GLU A 366 13.60 27.99 2.55
CA GLU A 366 14.52 29.09 2.25
C GLU A 366 15.97 28.69 2.50
N LYS A 367 16.25 28.08 3.66
CA LYS A 367 17.59 27.61 4.01
C LYS A 367 18.16 26.66 2.95
N ARG A 368 17.34 25.76 2.41
CA ARG A 368 17.73 24.81 1.37
C ARG A 368 17.95 25.47 0.01
N ILE A 369 17.08 26.41 -0.35
CA ILE A 369 17.24 27.21 -1.58
C ILE A 369 18.57 27.97 -1.54
N ARG A 370 18.87 28.65 -0.43
CA ARG A 370 20.16 29.34 -0.25
C ARG A 370 21.32 28.37 -0.38
N ALA A 371 21.32 27.30 0.40
CA ALA A 371 22.40 26.31 0.38
C ALA A 371 22.65 25.73 -1.02
N HIS A 372 21.60 25.44 -1.79
CA HIS A 372 21.72 24.91 -3.15
C HIS A 372 22.36 25.92 -4.11
N TYR A 373 21.77 27.09 -4.25
CA TYR A 373 22.23 28.08 -5.25
C TYR A 373 23.51 28.81 -4.85
N GLU A 374 23.82 28.91 -3.55
CA GLU A 374 25.12 29.42 -3.09
C GLU A 374 26.25 28.44 -3.43
N THR A 375 25.99 27.13 -3.26
CA THR A 375 26.96 26.08 -3.65
C THR A 375 27.22 26.08 -5.16
N GLU A 376 26.20 26.37 -5.97
CA GLU A 376 26.33 26.50 -7.43
C GLU A 376 26.90 27.86 -7.90
N GLY A 377 27.07 28.83 -6.99
CA GLY A 377 27.55 30.18 -7.32
C GLY A 377 26.56 31.03 -8.13
N THR A 378 25.28 30.66 -8.14
CA THR A 378 24.22 31.27 -8.96
C THR A 378 23.14 31.97 -8.13
N PHE A 379 23.35 32.11 -6.82
CA PHE A 379 22.35 32.67 -5.90
C PHE A 379 21.97 34.11 -6.23
N HIS A 380 20.67 34.36 -6.28
CA HIS A 380 20.06 35.68 -6.31
C HIS A 380 18.99 35.77 -5.23
N ASP A 381 18.88 36.93 -4.56
CA ASP A 381 17.91 37.14 -3.47
C ASP A 381 16.46 36.82 -3.86
N LYS A 382 16.11 36.98 -5.14
CA LYS A 382 14.79 36.65 -5.67
C LYS A 382 14.41 35.17 -5.52
N TYR A 383 15.38 34.25 -5.45
CA TYR A 383 15.12 32.81 -5.32
C TYR A 383 14.48 32.46 -3.98
N VAL A 384 14.67 33.29 -2.96
CA VAL A 384 14.02 33.14 -1.66
C VAL A 384 12.49 33.14 -1.77
N THR A 385 11.93 33.79 -2.80
CA THR A 385 10.48 33.77 -3.05
C THR A 385 9.93 32.39 -3.42
N MET A 386 10.78 31.44 -3.84
CA MET A 386 10.38 30.04 -4.02
C MET A 386 9.98 29.39 -2.69
N ALA A 387 10.44 29.92 -1.56
CA ALA A 387 10.03 29.50 -0.22
C ALA A 387 8.69 30.10 0.22
N ASP A 388 8.07 30.98 -0.57
CA ASP A 388 6.76 31.53 -0.29
C ASP A 388 5.68 30.51 -0.71
N ILE A 389 5.16 29.79 0.26
CA ILE A 389 4.18 28.72 0.08
C ILE A 389 2.86 29.06 0.77
N PRO A 390 1.71 28.50 0.35
CA PRO A 390 0.45 28.72 1.06
C PRO A 390 0.55 28.34 2.55
N GLN A 391 -0.16 29.05 3.42
CA GLN A 391 -0.01 28.90 4.87
C GLN A 391 -0.24 27.46 5.37
N ILE A 392 -1.25 26.77 4.81
CA ILE A 392 -1.58 25.37 5.14
C ILE A 392 -0.60 24.35 4.56
N SER A 393 0.35 24.80 3.73
CA SER A 393 1.25 23.90 3.04
C SER A 393 2.25 23.28 4.00
N ARG A 394 2.56 22.01 3.73
CA ARG A 394 3.63 21.26 4.40
C ARG A 394 4.67 20.81 3.38
N LEU A 395 5.93 20.76 3.84
CA LEU A 395 7.03 20.24 3.05
C LEU A 395 7.11 18.72 3.19
N VAL A 396 7.29 18.06 2.05
CA VAL A 396 7.47 16.61 1.94
C VAL A 396 8.89 16.35 1.44
N PHE A 397 9.71 15.73 2.28
CA PHE A 397 11.14 15.51 2.01
C PHE A 397 11.42 14.05 1.67
N HIS A 398 12.19 13.78 0.62
CA HIS A 398 12.70 12.44 0.32
C HIS A 398 13.59 11.92 1.47
N LYS A 399 13.25 10.76 2.03
CA LYS A 399 14.07 10.05 3.03
C LYS A 399 14.74 8.84 2.37
N ASP A 400 15.79 9.06 1.60
CA ASP A 400 16.77 8.00 1.27
C ASP A 400 18.06 8.61 0.69
N ALA A 401 19.07 8.78 1.55
CA ALA A 401 20.47 8.50 1.27
C ALA A 401 21.22 8.53 2.62
N VAL A 402 21.54 7.34 3.14
CA VAL A 402 22.67 7.04 4.05
C VAL A 402 23.19 8.25 4.86
N SER A 403 22.76 8.35 6.11
CA SER A 403 23.05 9.40 7.12
C SER A 403 22.08 10.58 7.15
N GLU A 404 21.64 10.92 8.37
CA GLU A 404 20.78 12.08 8.70
C GLU A 404 21.38 13.44 8.30
N SER A 405 22.60 13.47 7.73
CA SER A 405 23.32 14.67 7.35
C SER A 405 23.31 15.01 5.85
N GLN A 406 22.69 14.20 4.97
CA GLN A 406 22.64 14.49 3.53
C GLN A 406 21.26 14.25 2.89
N THR A 407 20.27 15.10 3.21
CA THR A 407 19.07 15.23 2.36
C THR A 407 19.39 16.14 1.15
N SER A 408 19.95 15.58 0.08
CA SER A 408 20.17 16.31 -1.18
C SER A 408 18.88 16.34 -2.01
N GLY A 409 18.07 17.38 -1.83
CA GLY A 409 16.89 17.60 -2.67
C GLY A 409 16.00 18.73 -2.19
N PHE A 410 15.32 19.38 -3.15
CA PHE A 410 14.22 20.30 -2.85
C PHE A 410 13.00 19.51 -2.34
N PRO A 411 12.29 20.00 -1.30
CA PRO A 411 11.06 19.37 -0.85
C PRO A 411 9.94 19.51 -1.89
N ILE A 412 8.97 18.61 -1.83
CA ILE A 412 7.67 18.84 -2.47
C ILE A 412 6.81 19.67 -1.54
N VAL A 413 6.19 20.71 -2.09
CA VAL A 413 5.17 21.48 -1.39
C VAL A 413 3.83 20.77 -1.55
N LYS A 414 3.22 20.36 -0.44
CA LYS A 414 1.86 19.84 -0.41
C LYS A 414 0.92 20.91 0.12
N THR A 415 -0.14 21.21 -0.62
CA THR A 415 -1.22 22.14 -0.22
C THR A 415 -2.55 21.41 -0.33
N GLY A 416 -3.24 21.16 0.79
CA GLY A 416 -4.42 20.28 0.78
C GLY A 416 -4.07 18.88 0.25
N ASN A 417 -4.73 18.43 -0.82
CA ASN A 417 -4.43 17.20 -1.56
C ASN A 417 -3.61 17.41 -2.85
N VAL A 418 -3.04 18.60 -3.05
CA VAL A 418 -2.27 18.99 -4.24
C VAL A 418 -0.77 18.95 -3.97
N TYR A 419 -0.02 18.35 -4.90
CA TYR A 419 1.41 18.06 -4.78
C TYR A 419 2.18 18.73 -5.89
N SER A 420 3.07 19.63 -5.50
CA SER A 420 3.77 20.49 -6.44
C SER A 420 5.14 19.96 -6.80
N LEU A 421 5.28 19.45 -8.03
CA LEU A 421 6.53 18.97 -8.59
C LEU A 421 7.02 19.89 -9.71
N PRO A 422 8.34 20.12 -9.83
CA PRO A 422 8.88 20.88 -10.94
C PRO A 422 8.58 20.19 -12.27
N GLY A 423 8.62 20.95 -13.38
CA GLY A 423 8.38 20.42 -14.73
C GLY A 423 9.54 19.59 -15.30
N ILE A 424 10.53 19.24 -14.49
CA ILE A 424 11.77 18.63 -14.94
C ILE A 424 11.60 17.09 -14.98
N PRO A 425 11.81 16.42 -16.13
CA PRO A 425 11.54 14.99 -16.29
C PRO A 425 12.26 14.08 -15.29
N THR A 426 13.45 14.46 -14.84
CA THR A 426 14.23 13.67 -13.87
C THR A 426 13.52 13.51 -12.52
N TYR A 427 12.54 14.34 -12.18
CA TYR A 427 11.72 14.19 -10.97
C TYR A 427 10.64 13.10 -11.11
N TYR A 428 10.33 12.69 -12.34
CA TYR A 428 9.30 11.69 -12.68
C TYR A 428 9.91 10.38 -13.18
N LEU A 429 11.13 10.44 -13.71
CA LEU A 429 11.86 9.28 -14.23
C LEU A 429 12.51 8.48 -13.08
N ARG A 430 12.70 7.18 -13.33
CA ARG A 430 13.10 6.12 -12.40
C ARG A 430 14.20 6.49 -11.41
#